data_AF-A0A1Y1NK98-F1
#
_entry.id   AF-A0A1Y1NK98-F1
#
_cell.length_a   1.000
_cell.length_b   1.000
_cell.length_c   1.000
_cell.angle_alpha   90.00
_cell.angle_beta   90.00
_cell.angle_gamma   90.00
#
_symmetry.space_group_name_H-M   'P 1'
#
loop_
_entity.id
_entity.type
_entity.pdbx_description
1 polymer ?
#
loop_
_entity_poly.entity_id
_entity_poly.type
_entity_poly.pdbx_seq_one_letter_code
_entity_poly.pdbx_strand_id
1 'polypeptide(L)'
;LIQNDKLISNKTEIAECLSVTYQKRSSNENLCPYFIQHKTTTETTEIIATEENQTTINETITLNEVNDALENTRNSAAGPDDIPSIFLKNLPENAKLFLMNFFNSLLGKQLFPGKWRE
;
A
#
# COMPACT_ATOMS: atom_id res chain seq x y z
N LEU A 1 -4.19 -31.25 4.89
CA LEU A 1 -3.07 -31.06 3.94
C LEU A 1 -2.34 -32.39 3.78
N ILE A 2 -1.98 -32.82 2.57
CA ILE A 2 -1.20 -34.05 2.37
C ILE A 2 0.22 -33.63 1.97
N GLN A 3 1.23 -34.09 2.71
CA GLN A 3 2.64 -33.85 2.42
C GLN A 3 3.40 -35.16 2.62
N ASN A 4 4.21 -35.57 1.63
CA ASN A 4 4.95 -36.84 1.64
C ASN A 4 4.05 -38.03 2.03
N ASP A 5 2.88 -38.13 1.39
CA ASP A 5 1.87 -39.18 1.63
C ASP A 5 1.29 -39.27 3.05
N LYS A 6 1.53 -38.27 3.92
CA LYS A 6 0.95 -38.16 5.25
C LYS A 6 -0.14 -37.09 5.30
N LEU A 7 -1.29 -37.43 5.89
CA LEU A 7 -2.35 -36.48 6.20
C LEU A 7 -1.98 -35.66 7.44
N ILE A 8 -1.88 -34.34 7.27
CA ILE A 8 -1.71 -33.35 8.33
C ILE A 8 -3.07 -32.65 8.55
N SER A 9 -3.59 -32.75 9.77
CA SER A 9 -4.89 -32.18 10.19
C SER A 9 -4.77 -31.13 11.29
N ASN A 10 -3.65 -31.06 12.00
CA ASN A 10 -3.41 -30.04 13.03
C ASN A 10 -3.17 -28.67 12.38
N LYS A 11 -3.84 -27.62 12.87
CA LYS A 11 -3.75 -26.27 12.30
C LYS A 11 -2.34 -25.68 12.32
N THR A 12 -1.60 -25.87 13.42
CA THR A 12 -0.23 -25.38 13.56
C THR A 12 0.71 -26.10 12.61
N GLU A 13 0.58 -27.43 12.50
CA GLU A 13 1.38 -28.22 11.56
C GLU A 13 1.07 -27.88 10.10
N ILE A 14 -0.20 -27.59 9.79
CA ILE A 14 -0.61 -27.09 8.47
C ILE A 14 0.06 -25.75 8.19
N ALA A 15 0.03 -24.81 9.14
CA ALA A 15 0.65 -23.50 9.00
C ALA A 15 2.17 -23.61 8.79
N GLU A 16 2.84 -24.47 9.55
CA GLU A 16 4.28 -24.74 9.42
C GLU A 16 4.61 -25.32 8.04
N CYS A 17 3.84 -26.31 7.58
CA CYS A 17 4.04 -26.90 6.27
C CYS A 17 3.89 -25.86 5.13
N LEU A 18 2.90 -24.97 5.24
CA LEU A 18 2.72 -23.89 4.27
C LEU A 18 3.88 -22.89 4.34
N SER A 19 4.31 -22.51 5.54
CA SER A 19 5.44 -21.60 5.78
C SER A 19 6.72 -22.13 5.16
N VAL A 20 7.11 -23.38 5.46
CA VAL A 20 8.31 -24.03 4.90
C VAL A 20 8.22 -24.13 3.38
N THR A 21 7.06 -24.48 2.85
CA THR A 21 6.86 -24.57 1.39
C THR A 21 7.04 -23.21 0.72
N TYR A 22 6.46 -22.17 1.31
CA TYR A 22 6.57 -20.81 0.82
C TYR A 22 8.00 -20.28 0.91
N GLN A 23 8.65 -20.46 2.08
CA GLN A 23 10.05 -20.07 2.29
C GLN A 23 10.96 -20.74 1.26
N LYS A 24 10.80 -22.05 1.04
CA LYS A 24 11.56 -22.77 0.01
C LYS A 24 11.33 -22.13 -1.34
N ARG A 25 10.09 -21.95 -1.78
CA ARG A 25 9.77 -21.35 -3.10
C ARG A 25 10.24 -19.91 -3.26
N SER A 26 10.24 -19.15 -2.18
CA SER A 26 10.64 -17.75 -2.15
C SER A 26 12.13 -17.56 -1.83
N SER A 27 12.90 -18.64 -1.61
CA SER A 27 14.32 -18.57 -1.27
C SER A 27 15.14 -18.14 -2.48
N ASN A 28 16.12 -17.26 -2.23
CA ASN A 28 17.11 -16.87 -3.22
C ASN A 28 17.92 -18.08 -3.75
N GLU A 29 17.99 -19.17 -3.00
CA GLU A 29 18.65 -20.42 -3.42
C GLU A 29 18.04 -21.03 -4.69
N ASN A 30 16.78 -20.72 -5.00
CA ASN A 30 16.08 -21.19 -6.20
C ASN A 30 16.15 -20.21 -7.37
N LEU A 31 16.78 -19.04 -7.19
CA LEU A 31 16.92 -18.03 -8.23
C LEU A 31 18.15 -18.33 -9.08
N CYS A 32 18.13 -17.93 -10.35
CA CYS A 32 19.30 -18.13 -11.21
C CYS A 32 20.46 -17.23 -10.74
N PRO A 33 21.73 -17.69 -10.85
CA PRO A 33 22.89 -16.92 -10.38
C PRO A 33 22.98 -15.50 -10.98
N TYR A 34 22.57 -15.36 -12.25
CA TYR A 34 22.50 -14.06 -12.93
C TYR A 34 21.56 -13.08 -12.21
N PHE A 35 20.35 -13.53 -11.84
CA PHE A 35 19.38 -12.67 -11.14
C PHE A 35 19.85 -12.33 -9.73
N ILE A 36 20.46 -13.29 -9.01
CA ILE A 36 21.03 -13.03 -7.68
C ILE A 36 22.09 -11.94 -7.75
N GLN A 37 23.00 -12.02 -8.73
CA GLN A 37 24.03 -11.00 -8.93
C GLN A 37 23.40 -9.63 -9.25
N HIS A 38 22.43 -9.58 -10.16
CA HIS A 38 21.72 -8.35 -10.51
C HIS A 38 21.03 -7.74 -9.28
N LYS A 39 20.21 -8.51 -8.58
CA LYS A 39 19.50 -8.10 -7.36
C LYS A 39 20.46 -7.54 -6.30
N THR A 40 21.52 -8.27 -5.99
CA THR A 40 22.48 -7.86 -4.96
C THR A 40 23.19 -6.55 -5.33
N THR A 41 23.51 -6.36 -6.61
CA THR A 41 24.17 -5.14 -7.10
C THR A 41 23.20 -3.95 -7.11
N THR A 42 21.97 -4.17 -7.57
CA THR A 42 20.97 -3.10 -7.68
C THR A 42 20.44 -2.68 -6.32
N GLU A 43 20.14 -3.62 -5.41
CA GLU A 43 19.61 -3.31 -4.08
C GLU A 43 20.65 -2.70 -3.13
N THR A 44 21.95 -2.84 -3.39
CA THR A 44 22.99 -2.10 -2.65
C THR A 44 23.03 -0.62 -2.99
N THR A 45 22.36 -0.20 -4.07
CA THR A 45 22.29 1.21 -4.46
C THR A 45 21.16 1.88 -3.69
N GLU A 46 21.50 2.87 -2.85
CA GLU A 46 20.50 3.66 -2.15
C GLU A 46 19.63 4.41 -3.16
N ILE A 47 18.31 4.34 -2.97
CA ILE A 47 17.37 5.11 -3.79
C ILE A 47 17.43 6.55 -3.29
N ILE A 48 18.23 7.37 -3.96
CA ILE A 48 18.28 8.81 -3.73
C ILE A 48 17.16 9.45 -4.56
N ALA A 49 16.11 9.92 -3.89
CA ALA A 49 15.10 10.73 -4.54
C ALA A 49 15.72 12.09 -4.91
N THR A 50 16.20 12.23 -6.14
CA THR A 50 16.68 13.52 -6.69
C THR A 50 15.52 14.48 -6.87
N GLU A 51 15.78 15.79 -6.82
CA GLU A 51 14.74 16.83 -6.98
C GLU A 51 13.92 16.66 -8.29
N GLU A 52 14.55 16.18 -9.37
CA GLU A 52 13.87 15.86 -10.64
C GLU A 52 12.86 14.70 -10.52
N ASN A 53 13.10 13.72 -9.65
CA ASN A 53 12.17 12.62 -9.38
C ASN A 53 11.09 12.99 -8.34
N GLN A 54 11.25 14.13 -7.66
CA GLN A 54 10.36 14.57 -6.59
C GLN A 54 9.23 15.49 -7.07
N THR A 55 9.33 16.06 -8.28
CA THR A 55 8.44 17.15 -8.70
C THR A 55 6.98 16.71 -8.73
N THR A 56 6.65 15.64 -9.45
CA THR A 56 5.24 15.23 -9.62
C THR A 56 4.64 14.57 -8.38
N ILE A 57 5.41 13.81 -7.59
CA ILE A 57 4.88 13.06 -6.43
C ILE A 57 4.60 13.98 -5.24
N ASN A 58 5.35 15.08 -5.13
CA ASN A 58 5.21 16.05 -4.03
C ASN A 58 4.48 17.34 -4.44
N GLU A 59 3.88 17.35 -5.64
CA GLU A 59 3.02 18.44 -6.07
C GLU A 59 1.78 18.54 -5.17
N THR A 60 1.26 19.77 -5.02
CA THR A 60 0.04 20.01 -4.27
C THR A 60 -1.15 19.41 -4.99
N ILE A 61 -1.97 18.66 -4.25
CA ILE A 61 -3.24 18.13 -4.73
C ILE A 61 -4.12 19.28 -5.20
N THR A 62 -4.65 19.13 -6.40
CA THR A 62 -5.58 20.05 -7.04
C THR A 62 -7.03 19.67 -6.76
N LEU A 63 -7.94 20.62 -6.95
CA LEU A 63 -9.38 20.39 -6.79
C LEU A 63 -9.91 19.39 -7.84
N ASN A 64 -9.32 19.36 -9.04
CA ASN A 64 -9.69 18.39 -10.07
C ASN A 64 -9.35 16.96 -9.62
N GLU A 65 -8.16 16.74 -9.06
CA GLU A 65 -7.79 15.42 -8.54
C GLU A 65 -8.70 14.98 -7.39
N VAL A 66 -9.14 15.91 -6.53
CA VAL A 66 -10.14 15.61 -5.49
C VAL A 66 -11.47 15.21 -6.13
N ASN A 67 -11.95 15.94 -7.15
CA ASN A 67 -13.18 15.61 -7.85
C ASN A 67 -13.09 14.23 -8.52
N ASP A 68 -12.01 13.97 -9.25
CA ASP A 68 -11.77 12.70 -9.94
C ASP A 68 -11.69 11.53 -8.95
N ALA A 69 -10.99 11.71 -7.82
CA ALA A 69 -10.89 10.69 -6.78
C ALA A 69 -12.26 10.37 -6.15
N LEU A 70 -13.07 11.41 -5.87
CA LEU A 70 -14.40 11.23 -5.31
C LEU A 70 -15.35 10.54 -6.29
N GLU A 71 -15.32 10.91 -7.57
CA GLU A 71 -16.15 10.30 -8.61
C GLU A 71 -15.84 8.79 -8.75
N ASN A 72 -14.54 8.44 -8.76
CA ASN A 72 -14.06 7.07 -8.92
C ASN A 72 -14.12 6.23 -7.63
N THR A 73 -14.47 6.83 -6.49
CA THR A 73 -14.59 6.09 -5.22
C THR A 73 -15.71 5.05 -5.31
N ARG A 74 -15.46 3.81 -4.91
CA ARG A 74 -16.52 2.78 -4.87
C ARG A 74 -17.42 2.95 -3.66
N ASN A 75 -18.66 2.51 -3.77
CA ASN A 75 -19.55 2.40 -2.61
C ASN A 75 -19.07 1.22 -1.77
N SER A 76 -18.32 1.49 -0.71
CA SER A 76 -17.80 0.50 0.23
C SER A 76 -18.52 0.59 1.57
N ALA A 77 -18.31 -0.41 2.43
CA ALA A 77 -18.70 -0.30 3.83
C ALA A 77 -18.06 0.95 4.46
N ALA A 78 -18.78 1.57 5.39
CA ALA A 78 -18.30 2.72 6.12
C ALA A 78 -17.07 2.35 6.98
N GLY A 79 -16.23 3.34 7.24
CA GLY A 79 -15.11 3.19 8.15
C GLY A 79 -15.55 3.17 9.62
N PRO A 80 -14.61 3.25 10.57
CA PRO A 80 -14.91 3.35 12.01
C PRO A 80 -15.70 4.60 12.41
N ASP A 81 -15.81 5.58 11.52
CA ASP A 81 -16.62 6.79 11.67
C ASP A 81 -18.08 6.59 11.26
N ASP A 82 -18.44 5.43 10.71
CA ASP A 82 -19.76 5.08 10.20
C ASP A 82 -20.27 6.05 9.11
N ILE A 83 -19.36 6.67 8.35
CA ILE A 83 -19.69 7.54 7.21
C ILE A 83 -19.57 6.74 5.89
N PRO A 84 -20.68 6.47 5.19
CA PRO A 84 -20.63 5.81 3.89
C PRO A 84 -19.97 6.69 2.81
N SER A 85 -19.22 6.08 1.89
CA SER A 85 -18.49 6.82 0.84
C SER A 85 -19.40 7.60 -0.13
N ILE A 86 -20.70 7.31 -0.18
CA ILE A 86 -21.68 8.09 -0.96
C ILE A 86 -21.80 9.54 -0.49
N PHE A 87 -21.54 9.82 0.79
CA PHE A 87 -21.55 11.19 1.30
C PHE A 87 -20.36 11.98 0.74
N LEU A 88 -19.21 11.34 0.58
CA LEU A 88 -18.02 11.95 -0.01
C LEU A 88 -18.26 12.34 -1.48
N LYS A 89 -18.98 11.51 -2.24
CA LYS A 89 -19.36 11.80 -3.64
C LYS A 89 -20.24 13.03 -3.79
N ASN A 90 -21.10 13.27 -2.81
CA ASN A 90 -22.10 14.34 -2.85
C ASN A 90 -21.69 15.56 -2.01
N LEU A 91 -20.39 15.71 -1.71
CA LEU A 91 -19.91 16.86 -0.96
C LEU A 91 -20.15 18.16 -1.73
N PRO A 92 -20.55 19.23 -1.02
CA PRO A 92 -20.59 20.56 -1.63
C PRO A 92 -19.17 21.04 -1.91
N GLU A 93 -19.04 21.97 -2.85
CA GLU A 93 -17.75 22.43 -3.36
C GLU A 93 -16.82 22.98 -2.27
N ASN A 94 -17.36 23.72 -1.31
CA ASN A 94 -16.61 24.24 -0.17
C ASN A 94 -16.01 23.13 0.71
N ALA A 95 -16.69 21.98 0.84
CA ALA A 95 -16.18 20.85 1.59
C ALA A 95 -15.07 20.12 0.82
N LYS A 96 -15.17 20.04 -0.52
CA LYS A 96 -14.10 19.50 -1.37
C LYS A 96 -12.84 20.37 -1.31
N LEU A 97 -13.00 21.69 -1.36
CA LEU A 97 -11.91 22.65 -1.14
C LEU A 97 -11.26 22.49 0.24
N PHE A 98 -12.08 22.28 1.27
CA PHE A 98 -11.58 22.00 2.61
C PHE A 98 -10.73 20.72 2.64
N LEU A 99 -11.22 19.62 2.05
CA LEU A 99 -10.47 18.36 1.95
C LEU A 99 -9.13 18.55 1.23
N MET A 100 -9.13 19.22 0.08
CA MET A 100 -7.92 19.52 -0.68
C MET A 100 -6.87 20.24 0.20
N ASN A 101 -7.28 21.32 0.87
CA ASN A 101 -6.39 22.09 1.74
C ASN A 101 -5.92 21.30 2.96
N PHE A 102 -6.80 20.47 3.54
CA PHE A 102 -6.47 19.59 4.66
C PHE A 102 -5.37 18.61 4.28
N PHE A 103 -5.53 17.86 3.17
CA PHE A 103 -4.54 16.88 2.73
C PHE A 103 -3.22 17.54 2.32
N ASN A 104 -3.26 18.66 1.59
CA ASN A 104 -2.06 19.42 1.25
C ASN A 104 -1.32 19.92 2.50
N SER A 105 -2.04 20.32 3.56
CA SER A 105 -1.41 20.71 4.82
C SER A 105 -0.76 19.53 5.54
N LEU A 106 -1.40 18.36 5.58
CA LEU A 106 -0.80 17.15 6.18
C LEU A 106 0.45 16.71 5.43
N LEU A 107 0.35 16.58 4.10
CA LEU A 107 1.42 16.10 3.24
C LEU A 107 2.61 17.06 3.26
N GLY A 108 2.37 18.37 3.08
CA GLY A 108 3.42 19.38 3.12
C GLY A 108 4.14 19.49 4.46
N LYS A 109 3.45 19.19 5.58
CA LYS A 109 4.05 19.16 6.93
C LYS A 109 4.60 17.78 7.32
N GLN A 110 4.33 16.74 6.53
CA GLN A 110 4.62 15.34 6.85
C GLN A 110 4.05 14.91 8.22
N LEU A 111 2.88 15.45 8.58
CA LEU A 111 2.20 15.15 9.84
C LEU A 111 1.00 14.24 9.56
N PHE A 112 1.04 13.02 10.09
CA PHE A 112 0.00 12.02 9.88
C PHE A 112 -0.60 11.54 11.21
N PRO A 113 -1.92 11.28 11.27
CA PRO A 113 -2.54 10.68 12.44
C PRO A 113 -1.84 9.37 12.80
N GLY A 114 -1.57 9.15 14.10
CA GLY A 114 -0.92 7.91 14.56
C GLY A 114 -1.68 6.65 14.13
N LYS A 115 -3.02 6.73 14.12
CA LYS A 115 -3.91 5.65 13.67
C LYS A 115 -3.72 5.21 12.21
N TRP A 116 -3.02 5.97 11.38
CA TRP A 116 -2.73 5.59 9.98
C TRP A 116 -1.45 4.76 9.85
N ARG A 117 -0.65 4.63 10.91
CA ARG A 117 0.60 3.86 10.92
C ARG A 117 0.43 2.44 11.48
N GLU A 118 -0.79 2.09 11.88
CA GLU A 118 -1.19 0.77 12.38
C GLU A 118 -1.62 -0.14 11.22
#